data_AF-A0A956YMH1-F1
#
_entry.id   AF-A0A956YMH1-F1
#
_cell.length_a   1.000
_cell.length_b   1.000
_cell.length_c   1.000
_cell.angle_alpha   90.00
_cell.angle_beta   90.00
_cell.angle_gamma   90.00
#
_symmetry.space_group_name_H-M   'P 1'
#
loop_
_entity.id
_entity.type
_entity.pdbx_description
1 polymer ?
#
loop_
_entity_poly.entity_id
_entity_poly.type
_entity_poly.pdbx_seq_one_letter_code
_entity_poly.pdbx_strand_id
1 'polypeptide(L)'
;IADVSVENDQIRVHNVYCTMDPGLVINPDGATAQAQGSIVMGLSSTFFEEITVKDGAIEAANFDGYPLLTMKETPDIHVQLLESSSEPTGVGEPPIGPIAAAVGNAVFALTGQRLTRLPMRLGN
;
A
#
# COMPACT_ATOMS: atom_id res chain seq x y z
N ILE A 1 6.28 7.35 -2.85
CA ILE A 1 6.34 8.25 -1.66
C ILE A 1 4.97 8.22 -1.00
N ALA A 2 4.91 8.20 0.33
CA ALA A 2 3.66 8.30 1.07
C ALA A 2 3.69 9.55 1.96
N ASP A 3 2.60 10.31 1.94
CA ASP A 3 2.32 11.43 2.84
C ASP A 3 1.39 10.95 3.95
N VAL A 4 1.82 11.10 5.20
CA VAL A 4 1.14 10.50 6.35
C VAL A 4 1.04 11.50 7.49
N SER A 5 0.02 11.34 8.33
CA SER A 5 -0.06 11.96 9.64
C SER A 5 -0.23 10.90 10.73
N VAL A 6 0.11 11.28 11.96
CA VAL A 6 -0.14 10.47 13.15
C VAL A 6 -0.91 11.32 14.15
N GLU A 7 -2.06 10.84 14.60
CA GLU A 7 -2.88 11.46 15.65
C GLU A 7 -3.36 10.38 16.62
N ASN A 8 -3.08 10.56 17.92
CA ASN A 8 -3.41 9.56 18.96
C ASN A 8 -2.98 8.14 18.59
N ASP A 9 -1.72 7.98 18.14
CA ASP A 9 -1.13 6.74 17.65
C ASP A 9 -1.83 6.10 16.43
N GLN A 10 -2.82 6.77 15.84
CA GLN A 10 -3.44 6.36 14.59
C GLN A 10 -2.66 6.91 13.40
N ILE A 11 -2.18 6.02 12.54
CA ILE A 11 -1.55 6.38 11.26
C ILE A 11 -2.65 6.64 10.24
N ARG A 12 -2.56 7.77 9.51
CA ARG A 12 -3.39 8.08 8.34
C ARG A 12 -2.49 8.37 7.15
N VAL A 13 -2.78 7.75 6.00
CA VAL A 13 -2.17 8.10 4.72
C VAL A 13 -3.08 9.08 4.00
N HIS A 14 -2.53 10.20 3.53
CA HIS A 14 -3.26 11.24 2.80
C HIS A 14 -3.02 11.15 1.30
N ASN A 15 -1.76 10.95 0.91
CA ASN A 15 -1.36 10.85 -0.49
C ASN A 15 -0.37 9.70 -0.71
N VAL A 16 -0.48 9.04 -1.85
CA VAL A 16 0.57 8.16 -2.37
C VAL A 16 0.98 8.64 -3.75
N TYR A 17 2.28 8.89 -3.92
CA TYR A 17 2.89 9.25 -5.19
C TYR A 17 3.69 8.07 -5.71
N CYS A 18 3.30 7.53 -6.86
CA CYS A 18 3.94 6.41 -7.52
C CYS A 18 4.49 6.87 -8.88
N THR A 19 5.78 6.65 -9.09
CA THR A 19 6.40 6.79 -10.41
C THR A 19 6.91 5.42 -10.82
N MET A 20 6.57 5.00 -12.03
CA MET A 20 6.88 3.66 -12.53
C MET A 20 7.48 3.75 -13.94
N ASP A 21 8.46 2.90 -14.22
CA ASP A 21 8.99 2.66 -15.57
C ASP A 21 8.45 1.33 -16.10
N PRO A 22 7.39 1.35 -16.92
CA PRO A 22 6.84 0.15 -17.54
C PRO A 22 7.47 -0.19 -18.90
N GLY A 23 8.52 0.52 -19.34
CA GLY A 23 8.93 0.52 -20.74
C GLY A 23 7.85 1.14 -21.64
N LEU A 24 7.61 0.56 -22.82
CA LEU A 24 6.54 1.00 -23.70
C LEU A 24 5.15 0.70 -23.07
N VAL A 25 4.39 1.76 -22.79
CA VAL A 25 3.03 1.66 -22.25
C VAL A 25 2.02 1.36 -23.35
N ILE A 26 1.40 0.19 -23.30
CA ILE A 26 0.37 -0.22 -24.28
C ILE A 26 -0.99 0.46 -24.01
N ASN A 27 -1.42 0.48 -22.74
CA ASN A 27 -2.66 1.11 -22.30
C ASN A 27 -2.37 1.97 -21.05
N PRO A 28 -2.16 3.29 -21.21
CA PRO A 28 -1.83 4.18 -20.08
C PRO A 28 -2.89 4.25 -18.99
N ASP A 29 -4.17 4.25 -19.36
CA ASP A 29 -5.28 4.27 -18.40
C ASP A 29 -5.32 2.97 -17.59
N GLY A 30 -5.23 1.82 -18.27
CA GLY A 30 -5.19 0.52 -17.62
C GLY A 30 -3.96 0.32 -16.71
N ALA A 31 -2.79 0.81 -17.13
CA ALA A 31 -1.57 0.78 -16.31
C ALA A 31 -1.70 1.68 -15.08
N THR A 32 -2.33 2.84 -15.22
CA THR A 32 -2.61 3.76 -14.12
C THR A 32 -3.58 3.14 -13.12
N ALA A 33 -4.69 2.58 -13.61
CA ALA A 33 -5.67 1.89 -12.78
C ALA A 33 -5.06 0.68 -12.05
N GLN A 34 -4.16 -0.07 -12.71
CA GLN A 34 -3.43 -1.17 -12.07
C GLN A 34 -2.55 -0.68 -10.92
N ALA A 35 -1.77 0.39 -11.15
CA ALA A 35 -0.96 0.96 -10.09
C ALA A 35 -1.82 1.42 -8.90
N GLN A 36 -2.95 2.07 -9.15
CA GLN A 36 -3.89 2.48 -8.10
C GLN A 36 -4.44 1.28 -7.30
N GLY A 37 -4.87 0.22 -7.97
CA GLY A 37 -5.35 -1.01 -7.31
C GLY A 37 -4.28 -1.69 -6.48
N SER A 38 -3.06 -1.78 -7.01
CA SER A 38 -1.90 -2.33 -6.31
C SER A 38 -1.49 -1.52 -5.08
N ILE A 39 -1.60 -0.19 -5.16
CA ILE A 39 -1.36 0.71 -4.03
C ILE A 39 -2.41 0.50 -2.94
N VAL A 40 -3.70 0.38 -3.31
CA VAL A 40 -4.79 0.06 -2.38
C VAL A 40 -4.57 -1.28 -1.69
N MET A 41 -4.20 -2.32 -2.45
CA MET A 41 -3.87 -3.65 -1.89
C MET A 41 -2.67 -3.57 -0.94
N GLY A 42 -1.60 -2.88 -1.34
CA GLY A 42 -0.43 -2.69 -0.49
C GLY A 42 -0.75 -1.95 0.81
N LEU A 43 -1.62 -0.95 0.78
CA LEU A 43 -2.07 -0.22 1.98
C LEU A 43 -2.94 -1.10 2.88
N SER A 44 -3.84 -1.90 2.28
CA SER A 44 -4.66 -2.88 3.00
C SER A 44 -3.79 -3.88 3.76
N SER A 45 -2.78 -4.45 3.09
CA SER A 45 -1.78 -5.33 3.72
C SER A 45 -0.88 -4.62 4.74
N THR A 46 -0.66 -3.32 4.58
CA THR A 46 0.14 -2.53 5.53
C THR A 46 -0.58 -2.34 6.87
N PHE A 47 -1.91 -2.23 6.88
CA PHE A 47 -2.66 -1.79 8.07
C PHE A 47 -3.68 -2.78 8.62
N PHE A 48 -4.24 -3.69 7.81
CA PHE A 48 -5.42 -4.46 8.18
C PHE A 48 -5.25 -5.96 8.03
N GLU A 49 -4.69 -6.40 6.90
CA GLU A 49 -4.71 -7.80 6.54
C GLU A 49 -3.74 -8.64 7.38
N GLU A 50 -4.30 -9.54 8.19
CA GLU A 50 -3.58 -10.51 8.99
C GLU A 50 -4.42 -11.80 9.06
N ILE A 51 -3.84 -12.93 8.66
CA ILE A 51 -4.47 -14.24 8.83
C ILE A 51 -3.88 -14.89 10.08
N THR A 52 -4.73 -15.24 11.04
CA THR A 52 -4.36 -16.03 12.21
C THR A 52 -4.80 -17.47 12.08
N VAL A 53 -3.96 -18.39 12.56
CA VAL A 53 -4.23 -19.83 12.57
C VAL A 53 -4.27 -20.29 14.01
N LYS A 54 -5.38 -20.92 14.40
CA LYS A 54 -5.59 -21.48 15.73
C LYS A 54 -6.10 -22.91 15.61
N ASP A 55 -5.50 -23.82 16.38
CA ASP A 55 -5.86 -25.24 16.40
C ASP A 55 -5.91 -25.89 14.99
N GLY A 56 -5.03 -25.43 14.10
CA GLY A 56 -4.93 -25.92 12.71
C GLY A 56 -5.95 -25.33 11.72
N ALA A 57 -6.77 -24.36 12.14
CA ALA A 57 -7.74 -23.69 11.29
C ALA A 57 -7.52 -22.17 11.21
N ILE A 58 -7.89 -21.57 10.08
CA ILE A 58 -7.94 -20.11 9.93
C ILE A 58 -9.08 -19.57 10.78
N GLU A 59 -8.83 -18.56 11.61
CA GLU A 59 -9.87 -17.98 12.48
C GLU A 59 -10.85 -17.10 11.71
N ALA A 60 -10.36 -16.35 10.71
CA ALA A 60 -11.18 -15.47 9.88
C ALA A 60 -12.01 -16.26 8.85
N ALA A 61 -13.32 -16.33 9.05
CA ALA A 61 -14.24 -16.98 8.12
C ALA A 61 -14.82 -16.04 7.05
N ASN A 62 -14.67 -14.71 7.23
CA ASN A 62 -15.24 -13.68 6.37
C ASN A 62 -14.55 -12.31 6.62
N PHE A 63 -14.88 -11.27 5.85
CA PHE A 63 -14.22 -9.95 5.89
C PHE A 63 -14.44 -9.13 7.17
N ASP A 64 -15.41 -9.49 8.02
CA ASP A 64 -15.53 -8.94 9.37
C ASP A 64 -14.39 -9.43 10.30
N GLY A 65 -13.82 -10.61 10.00
CA GLY A 65 -12.62 -11.14 10.67
C GLY A 65 -11.32 -10.96 9.89
N TYR A 66 -11.38 -10.49 8.63
CA TYR A 66 -10.23 -10.14 7.79
C TYR A 66 -10.50 -8.78 7.14
N PRO A 67 -10.27 -7.68 7.87
CA PRO A 67 -10.58 -6.35 7.37
C PRO A 67 -9.70 -5.99 6.17
N LEU A 68 -10.30 -5.30 5.21
CA LEU A 68 -9.63 -4.69 4.06
C LEU A 68 -9.72 -3.17 4.16
N LEU A 69 -8.78 -2.47 3.50
CA LEU A 69 -8.84 -1.03 3.34
C LEU A 69 -10.18 -0.60 2.72
N THR A 70 -10.90 0.31 3.36
CA THR A 70 -12.17 0.83 2.83
C THR A 70 -11.96 2.08 1.96
N MET A 71 -12.97 2.44 1.16
CA MET A 71 -12.95 3.68 0.37
C MET A 71 -12.73 4.95 1.20
N LYS A 72 -13.15 4.96 2.48
CA LYS A 72 -12.92 6.07 3.41
C LYS A 72 -11.44 6.19 3.81
N GLU A 73 -10.72 5.08 3.77
CA GLU A 73 -9.32 4.97 4.17
C GLU A 73 -8.37 5.10 2.99
N THR A 74 -8.86 4.90 1.76
CA THR A 74 -8.12 5.14 0.54
C THR A 74 -7.64 6.60 0.46
N PRO A 75 -6.32 6.83 0.28
CA PRO A 75 -5.75 8.16 0.07
C PRO A 75 -5.95 8.63 -1.38
N ASP A 76 -5.58 9.88 -1.65
CA ASP A 76 -5.38 10.32 -3.04
C ASP A 76 -4.15 9.63 -3.62
N ILE A 77 -4.29 9.04 -4.81
CA ILE A 77 -3.23 8.25 -5.46
C ILE A 77 -2.83 8.91 -6.78
N HIS A 78 -1.58 9.37 -6.83
CA HIS A 78 -0.98 10.04 -7.97
C HIS A 78 -0.01 9.09 -8.66
N VAL A 79 -0.27 8.74 -9.92
CA VAL A 79 0.55 7.83 -10.72
C VAL A 79 1.19 8.59 -11.88
N GLN A 80 2.51 8.51 -11.99
CA GLN A 80 3.26 9.00 -13.13
C GLN A 80 3.92 7.81 -13.83
N LEU A 81 3.50 7.55 -15.07
CA LEU A 81 4.18 6.60 -15.94
C LEU A 81 5.35 7.33 -16.63
N LEU A 82 6.53 6.73 -16.59
CA LEU A 82 7.68 7.25 -17.35
C LEU A 82 7.54 6.86 -18.82
N GLU A 83 7.76 7.83 -19.70
CA GLU A 83 7.82 7.57 -21.13
C GLU A 83 9.16 6.93 -21.48
N SER A 84 9.11 5.75 -22.10
CA SER A 84 10.28 4.94 -22.42
C SER A 84 10.06 4.19 -23.73
N SER A 85 11.13 4.05 -24.52
CA SER A 85 11.15 3.22 -25.74
C SER A 85 11.68 1.81 -25.50
N SER A 86 11.90 1.43 -24.23
CA SER A 86 12.28 0.08 -23.84
C SER A 86 11.14 -0.92 -24.08
N GLU A 87 11.45 -2.21 -24.14
CA GLU A 87 10.43 -3.25 -24.27
C GLU A 87 9.38 -3.16 -23.14
N PRO A 88 8.09 -3.45 -23.43
CA PRO A 88 7.06 -3.45 -22.39
C PRO A 88 7.39 -4.42 -21.26
N THR A 89 7.16 -4.00 -20.02
CA THR A 89 7.31 -4.84 -18.82
C THR A 89 6.00 -5.00 -18.05
N GLY A 90 5.99 -5.87 -17.04
CA GLY A 90 4.81 -6.10 -16.20
C GLY A 90 4.54 -4.92 -15.26
N VAL A 91 3.28 -4.50 -15.15
CA VAL A 91 2.86 -3.35 -14.33
C VAL A 91 1.98 -3.71 -13.12
N GLY A 92 1.55 -4.97 -13.02
CA GLY A 92 0.60 -5.39 -11.98
C GLY A 92 1.22 -5.38 -10.58
N GLU A 93 2.27 -6.16 -10.37
CA GLU A 93 2.89 -6.37 -9.05
C GLU A 93 3.83 -5.24 -8.57
N PRO A 94 4.63 -4.56 -9.42
CA PRO A 94 5.66 -3.63 -8.96
C PRO A 94 5.18 -2.52 -8.00
N PRO A 95 3.98 -1.92 -8.17
CA PRO A 95 3.53 -0.86 -7.27
C PRO A 95 3.18 -1.32 -5.84
N ILE A 96 2.94 -2.62 -5.62
CA ILE A 96 2.53 -3.16 -4.30
C ILE A 96 3.69 -3.12 -3.31
N GLY A 97 4.85 -3.68 -3.71
CA GLY A 97 5.99 -3.93 -2.82
C GLY A 97 6.49 -2.70 -2.04
N PRO A 98 6.63 -1.51 -2.66
CA PRO A 98 7.15 -0.32 -1.98
C PRO A 98 6.23 0.29 -0.92
N ILE A 99 4.94 -0.08 -0.86
CA ILE A 99 3.94 0.66 -0.06
C ILE A 99 4.24 0.65 1.44
N ALA A 100 4.39 -0.54 2.03
CA ALA A 100 4.67 -0.66 3.45
C ALA A 100 5.95 0.10 3.84
N ALA A 101 7.00 0.01 3.02
CA ALA A 101 8.25 0.72 3.27
C ALA A 101 8.10 2.25 3.16
N ALA A 102 7.33 2.74 2.17
CA ALA A 102 7.08 4.17 2.00
C ALA A 102 6.32 4.75 3.20
N VAL A 103 5.28 4.06 3.66
CA VAL A 103 4.50 4.43 4.85
C VAL A 103 5.36 4.34 6.10
N GLY A 104 6.06 3.24 6.33
CA GLY A 104 6.90 3.03 7.51
C GLY A 104 8.02 4.06 7.63
N ASN A 105 8.62 4.47 6.50
CA ASN A 105 9.62 5.54 6.49
C ASN A 105 9.02 6.92 6.81
N ALA A 106 7.81 7.21 6.31
CA ALA A 106 7.12 8.46 6.62
C ALA A 106 6.72 8.51 8.11
N VAL A 107 6.23 7.40 8.67
CA VAL A 107 5.94 7.26 10.11
C VAL A 107 7.21 7.42 10.95
N PHE A 108 8.33 6.80 10.54
CA PHE A 108 9.62 6.97 11.22
C PHE A 108 10.08 8.43 11.20
N ALA A 109 9.89 9.15 10.09
CA ALA A 109 10.25 10.55 9.99
C ALA A 109 9.44 11.45 10.94
N LEU A 110 8.18 11.10 11.23
CA LEU A 110 7.32 11.85 12.15
C LEU A 110 7.53 11.50 13.62
N THR A 111 7.78 10.22 13.91
CA THR A 111 7.70 9.70 15.29
C THR A 111 9.04 9.24 15.85
N GLY A 112 10.05 9.03 15.00
CA GLY A 112 11.31 8.37 15.35
C GLY A 112 11.19 6.85 15.58
N GLN A 113 9.99 6.27 15.50
CA GLN A 113 9.76 4.84 15.73
C GLN A 113 9.87 4.04 14.42
N ARG A 114 10.70 3.00 14.42
CA ARG A 114 10.86 2.10 13.27
C ARG A 114 9.87 0.94 13.41
N LEU A 115 8.84 0.92 12.56
CA LEU A 115 7.91 -0.21 12.48
C LEU A 115 8.49 -1.31 11.60
N THR A 116 8.71 -2.49 12.17
CA THR A 116 9.27 -3.67 11.47
C THR A 116 8.33 -4.87 11.43
N ARG A 117 7.07 -4.68 11.85
CA ARG A 117 6.01 -5.70 11.85
C ARG A 117 4.80 -5.15 11.11
N LEU A 118 4.19 -6.02 10.31
CA LEU A 118 2.87 -5.81 9.73
C LEU A 118 1.83 -6.67 10.47
N PRO A 119 0.57 -6.23 10.55
CA PRO A 119 0.10 -4.89 10.19
C PRO A 119 0.73 -3.79 11.09
N MET A 120 0.94 -2.59 10.54
CA MET A 120 1.60 -1.48 11.23
C MET A 120 0.71 -0.90 12.34
N ARG A 121 1.26 -0.84 13.55
CA ARG A 121 0.61 -0.24 14.73
C ARG A 121 1.62 0.60 15.50
N LEU A 122 1.21 1.76 16.00
CA LEU A 122 1.97 2.55 16.97
C LEU A 122 1.43 2.27 18.38
N GLY A 123 2.28 2.42 19.40
CA GLY A 123 1.86 2.33 20.81
C GLY A 123 1.70 0.91 21.37
N ASN A 124 2.45 -0.08 20.87
CA ASN A 124 2.56 -1.40 21.50
C ASN A 124 3.46 -1.39 22.74
#